data_AF-A0A367EU11-F1
#
_entry.id   AF-A0A367EU11-F1
#
_cell.length_a   1.000
_cell.length_b   1.000
_cell.length_c   1.000
_cell.angle_alpha   90.00
_cell.angle_beta   90.00
_cell.angle_gamma   90.00
#
_symmetry.space_group_name_H-M   'P 1'
#
loop_
_entity.id
_entity.type
_entity.pdbx_description
1 polymer ?
#
loop_
_entity_poly.entity_id
_entity_poly.type
_entity_poly.pdbx_seq_one_letter_code
_entity_poly.pdbx_strand_id
1 'polypeptide(L)'
;MSDTTAKTLQHRLEGPEHAPLLVLGPALGTTWHMWDRQIPELTRHWRVLRFDLPGHGGSPAYSADSADAFAERLLATLDTLGIERFGYAGCALGGAIGVQLALRAPQRVTSLALISSSPRFATPDSWRQRGVVIRTNGLDPIARTTPEHWFTSTFAAAQPAIVEWAVQMVRTTDPGCYIAACEALASFDAKASLDRIGVGTLVVAGADDQVTPPAEARALVAGIPDARLAIVPGASHLTPVEQPGAVTDLLIRHFTTTWQESAAGPPAPAPVITPVPPQASAVAELESAQAAAARTDAYDAGMKVRREVLGDAHVDHATEGSDAFTDDFQHFVTRYAWGEVWTRTGIDRRTRSVITLTALVARGHLDELGFHTRAALRNGLTPDEIKEVLLQTAVYCGVPAANSAFAVAQRVIREETTPEDRRDAGAPVEAE
;
A
#
# COMPACT_ATOMS: atom_id res chain seq x y z
N MET A 1 -39.43 -20.58 25.64
CA MET A 1 -38.12 -20.62 24.95
C MET A 1 -38.18 -19.56 23.88
N SER A 2 -37.59 -18.39 24.11
CA SER A 2 -37.62 -17.28 23.16
C SER A 2 -36.65 -17.62 22.03
N ASP A 3 -37.21 -17.95 20.87
CA ASP A 3 -36.48 -18.23 19.65
C ASP A 3 -35.72 -16.96 19.24
N THR A 4 -34.45 -16.89 19.63
CA THR A 4 -33.58 -15.74 19.32
C THR A 4 -32.94 -16.06 17.98
N THR A 5 -33.72 -15.94 16.90
CA THR A 5 -33.19 -16.03 15.53
C THR A 5 -31.97 -15.13 15.44
N ALA A 6 -30.79 -15.73 15.22
CA ALA A 6 -29.54 -14.98 15.09
C ALA A 6 -29.72 -13.93 13.98
N LYS A 7 -29.47 -12.66 14.31
CA LYS A 7 -29.71 -11.55 13.38
C LYS A 7 -28.68 -11.62 12.24
N THR A 8 -29.09 -12.05 11.06
CA THR A 8 -28.24 -12.16 9.87
C THR A 8 -27.89 -10.80 9.27
N LEU A 9 -26.92 -10.79 8.35
CA LEU A 9 -26.45 -9.61 7.63
C LEU A 9 -27.08 -9.55 6.23
N GLN A 10 -27.39 -8.34 5.78
CA GLN A 10 -27.73 -8.13 4.39
C GLN A 10 -26.50 -8.39 3.53
N HIS A 11 -26.68 -9.16 2.47
CA HIS A 11 -25.57 -9.59 1.64
C HIS A 11 -25.96 -9.67 0.17
N ARG A 12 -24.94 -9.74 -0.68
CA ARG A 12 -25.02 -9.96 -2.11
C ARG A 12 -24.04 -11.06 -2.49
N LEU A 13 -24.51 -11.97 -3.35
CA LEU A 13 -23.76 -13.14 -3.79
C LEU A 13 -23.65 -13.12 -5.31
N GLU A 14 -22.43 -13.22 -5.84
CA GLU A 14 -22.14 -13.09 -7.27
C GLU A 14 -21.08 -14.11 -7.71
N GLY A 15 -21.01 -14.43 -9.00
CA GLY A 15 -20.04 -15.38 -9.55
C GLY A 15 -20.55 -16.83 -9.66
N PRO A 16 -19.71 -17.77 -10.14
CA PRO A 16 -20.09 -19.15 -10.44
C PRO A 16 -20.53 -19.92 -9.20
N GLU A 17 -21.67 -20.60 -9.27
CA GLU A 17 -22.29 -21.26 -8.11
C GLU A 17 -21.42 -22.33 -7.46
N HIS A 18 -20.61 -23.03 -8.26
CA HIS A 18 -19.71 -24.11 -7.83
C HIS A 18 -18.28 -23.65 -7.51
N ALA A 19 -17.97 -22.37 -7.68
CA ALA A 19 -16.65 -21.84 -7.34
C ALA A 19 -16.47 -21.77 -5.81
N PRO A 20 -15.22 -21.86 -5.30
CA PRO A 20 -14.94 -21.64 -3.88
C PRO A 20 -15.47 -20.27 -3.43
N LEU A 21 -15.98 -20.18 -2.20
CA LEU A 21 -16.53 -18.93 -1.68
C LEU A 21 -15.43 -18.00 -1.17
N LEU A 22 -15.50 -16.73 -1.57
CA LEU A 22 -14.74 -15.63 -0.99
C LEU A 22 -15.69 -14.59 -0.40
N VAL A 23 -15.53 -14.30 0.90
CA VAL A 23 -16.30 -13.29 1.61
C VAL A 23 -15.52 -11.99 1.70
N LEU A 24 -16.13 -10.85 1.34
CA LEU A 24 -15.52 -9.51 1.43
C LEU A 24 -16.21 -8.67 2.52
N GLY A 25 -15.43 -8.26 3.53
CA GLY A 25 -15.87 -7.46 4.67
C GLY A 25 -15.62 -5.95 4.49
N PRO A 26 -16.64 -5.10 4.66
CA PRO A 26 -16.51 -3.64 4.46
C PRO A 26 -15.79 -2.95 5.64
N ALA A 27 -15.32 -1.72 5.39
CA ALA A 27 -14.84 -0.82 6.43
C ALA A 27 -16.01 -0.10 7.13
N LEU A 28 -15.78 0.40 8.36
CA LEU A 28 -16.76 1.23 9.08
C LEU A 28 -17.16 2.45 8.25
N GLY A 29 -18.45 2.71 8.09
CA GLY A 29 -18.96 3.85 7.30
C GLY A 29 -18.99 3.61 5.80
N THR A 30 -18.69 2.40 5.34
CA THR A 30 -18.80 2.01 3.93
C THR A 30 -19.92 0.98 3.74
N THR A 31 -20.24 0.71 2.48
CA THR A 31 -21.11 -0.39 2.05
C THR A 31 -20.29 -1.41 1.26
N TRP A 32 -20.87 -2.56 0.93
CA TRP A 32 -20.24 -3.55 0.06
C TRP A 32 -19.80 -2.99 -1.30
N HIS A 33 -20.33 -1.82 -1.71
CA HIS A 33 -19.98 -1.16 -2.96
C HIS A 33 -18.52 -0.68 -2.99
N MET A 34 -17.84 -0.59 -1.84
CA MET A 34 -16.38 -0.38 -1.80
C MET A 34 -15.57 -1.46 -2.54
N TRP A 35 -16.19 -2.62 -2.77
CA TRP A 35 -15.58 -3.73 -3.50
C TRP A 35 -15.99 -3.82 -4.97
N ASP A 36 -16.85 -2.93 -5.48
CA ASP A 36 -17.42 -3.04 -6.84
C ASP A 36 -16.33 -3.15 -7.93
N ARG A 37 -15.18 -2.49 -7.73
CA ARG A 37 -14.07 -2.49 -8.71
C ARG A 37 -13.26 -3.79 -8.73
N GLN A 38 -13.37 -4.62 -7.70
CA GLN A 38 -12.73 -5.93 -7.59
C GLN A 38 -13.60 -7.04 -8.19
N ILE A 39 -14.93 -6.86 -8.18
CA ILE A 39 -15.89 -7.92 -8.51
C ILE A 39 -15.70 -8.52 -9.91
N PRO A 40 -15.50 -7.74 -11.00
CA PRO A 40 -15.37 -8.32 -12.34
C PRO A 40 -14.24 -9.36 -12.47
N GLU A 41 -13.13 -9.15 -11.76
CA GLU A 41 -12.00 -10.09 -11.80
C GLU A 41 -12.14 -11.20 -10.76
N LEU A 42 -12.56 -10.90 -9.53
CA LEU A 42 -12.73 -11.92 -8.49
C LEU A 42 -13.79 -12.98 -8.87
N THR A 43 -14.89 -12.55 -9.49
CA THR A 43 -15.98 -13.48 -9.89
C THR A 43 -15.61 -14.40 -11.04
N ARG A 44 -14.44 -14.25 -11.67
CA ARG A 44 -13.92 -15.24 -12.63
C ARG A 44 -13.46 -16.53 -11.95
N HIS A 45 -13.12 -16.47 -10.67
CA HIS A 45 -12.48 -17.56 -9.94
C HIS A 45 -13.23 -17.98 -8.67
N TRP A 46 -13.96 -17.05 -8.04
CA TRP A 46 -14.69 -17.29 -6.80
C TRP A 46 -16.18 -16.99 -6.93
N ARG A 47 -16.98 -17.68 -6.11
CA ARG A 47 -18.29 -17.19 -5.71
C ARG A 47 -18.06 -16.14 -4.64
N VAL A 48 -18.44 -14.89 -4.88
CA VAL A 48 -18.13 -13.77 -3.99
C VAL A 48 -19.36 -13.40 -3.18
N LEU A 49 -19.23 -13.42 -1.85
CA LEU A 49 -20.22 -12.85 -0.92
C LEU A 49 -19.71 -11.51 -0.41
N ARG A 50 -20.52 -10.47 -0.54
CA ARG A 50 -20.29 -9.17 0.11
C ARG A 50 -21.44 -8.85 1.03
N PHE A 51 -21.19 -8.15 2.12
CA PHE A 51 -22.23 -7.81 3.08
C PHE A 51 -22.08 -6.37 3.56
N ASP A 52 -23.19 -5.82 4.03
CA ASP A 52 -23.24 -4.51 4.67
C ASP A 52 -23.25 -4.72 6.20
N LEU A 53 -22.61 -3.79 6.92
CA LEU A 53 -22.72 -3.76 8.37
C LEU A 53 -24.14 -3.31 8.76
N PRO A 54 -24.66 -3.71 9.93
CA PRO A 54 -25.89 -3.17 10.48
C PRO A 54 -25.99 -1.66 10.37
N GLY A 55 -27.12 -1.16 9.88
CA GLY A 55 -27.37 0.26 9.66
C GLY A 55 -26.56 0.93 8.54
N HIS A 56 -25.71 0.21 7.81
CA HIS A 56 -24.99 0.75 6.66
C HIS A 56 -25.75 0.41 5.37
N GLY A 57 -25.72 1.33 4.40
CA GLY A 57 -26.39 1.13 3.12
C GLY A 57 -27.89 0.91 3.30
N GLY A 58 -28.38 -0.27 2.92
CA GLY A 58 -29.77 -0.69 3.11
C GLY A 58 -30.02 -1.62 4.30
N SER A 59 -28.98 -1.90 5.10
CA SER A 59 -29.07 -2.94 6.13
C SER A 59 -29.96 -2.52 7.30
N PRO A 60 -30.77 -3.45 7.84
CA PRO A 60 -31.50 -3.19 9.07
C PRO A 60 -30.58 -2.67 10.19
N ALA A 61 -31.03 -1.63 10.88
CA ALA A 61 -30.28 -0.97 11.95
C ALA A 61 -30.35 -1.77 13.26
N TYR A 62 -29.70 -2.94 13.28
CA TYR A 62 -29.57 -3.79 14.46
C TYR A 62 -28.13 -3.80 14.96
N SER A 63 -27.79 -2.83 15.81
CA SER A 63 -26.43 -2.60 16.30
C SER A 63 -25.73 -3.88 16.80
N ALA A 64 -24.41 -3.87 16.63
CA ALA A 64 -23.47 -4.78 17.25
C ALA A 64 -22.25 -3.94 17.68
N ASP A 65 -21.72 -4.24 18.85
CA ASP A 65 -20.77 -3.40 19.59
C ASP A 65 -19.42 -4.09 19.84
N SER A 66 -19.19 -5.24 19.21
CA SER A 66 -17.91 -5.94 19.22
C SER A 66 -17.65 -6.60 17.86
N ALA A 67 -16.38 -6.77 17.51
CA ALA A 67 -15.98 -7.53 16.32
C ALA A 67 -16.47 -8.99 16.37
N ASP A 68 -16.54 -9.58 17.57
CA ASP A 68 -17.07 -10.94 17.77
C ASP A 68 -18.58 -11.01 17.46
N ALA A 69 -19.37 -10.04 17.92
CA ALA A 69 -20.79 -9.97 17.58
C ALA A 69 -21.04 -9.82 16.07
N PHE A 70 -20.18 -9.10 15.34
CA PHE A 70 -20.25 -9.06 13.87
C PHE A 70 -19.87 -10.41 13.25
N ALA A 71 -18.83 -11.06 13.76
CA ALA A 71 -18.40 -12.39 13.30
C ALA A 71 -19.48 -13.45 13.52
N GLU A 72 -20.15 -13.46 14.67
CA GLU A 72 -21.29 -14.34 14.96
C GLU A 72 -22.43 -14.17 13.95
N ARG A 73 -22.78 -12.92 13.62
CA ARG A 73 -23.84 -12.62 12.66
C ARG A 73 -23.48 -13.03 11.24
N LEU A 74 -22.21 -12.86 10.85
CA LEU A 74 -21.74 -13.34 9.58
C LEU A 74 -21.76 -14.87 9.52
N LEU A 75 -21.30 -15.57 10.56
CA LEU A 75 -21.38 -17.03 10.63
C LEU A 75 -22.84 -17.52 10.55
N ALA A 76 -23.75 -16.91 11.30
CA ALA A 76 -25.17 -17.22 11.22
C ALA A 76 -25.74 -16.99 9.80
N THR A 77 -25.30 -15.92 9.12
CA THR A 77 -25.68 -15.66 7.73
C THR A 77 -25.18 -16.77 6.80
N LEU A 78 -23.91 -17.16 6.93
CA LEU A 78 -23.31 -18.23 6.13
C LEU A 78 -23.97 -19.59 6.40
N ASP A 79 -24.37 -19.86 7.64
CA ASP A 79 -25.10 -21.08 8.02
C ASP A 79 -26.48 -21.14 7.34
N THR A 80 -27.22 -20.02 7.28
CA THR A 80 -28.50 -19.97 6.54
C THR A 80 -28.36 -20.20 5.04
N LEU A 81 -27.16 -19.96 4.49
CA LEU A 81 -26.83 -20.18 3.09
C LEU A 81 -26.20 -21.56 2.84
N GLY A 82 -26.02 -22.38 3.88
CA GLY A 82 -25.37 -23.70 3.79
C GLY A 82 -23.88 -23.63 3.44
N ILE A 83 -23.21 -22.52 3.74
CA ILE A 83 -21.79 -22.32 3.41
C ILE A 83 -20.93 -22.84 4.56
N GLU A 84 -20.17 -23.91 4.35
CA GLU A 84 -19.31 -24.47 5.40
C GLU A 84 -17.88 -23.93 5.39
N ARG A 85 -17.29 -23.62 4.24
CA ARG A 85 -15.91 -23.13 4.15
C ARG A 85 -15.78 -21.98 3.18
N PHE A 86 -14.95 -20.99 3.53
CA PHE A 86 -14.79 -19.77 2.75
C PHE A 86 -13.41 -19.12 2.96
N GLY A 87 -12.92 -18.41 1.95
CA GLY A 87 -11.85 -17.42 2.13
C GLY A 87 -12.46 -16.11 2.63
N TYR A 88 -11.69 -15.32 3.39
CA TYR A 88 -12.17 -14.05 3.91
C TYR A 88 -11.18 -12.91 3.64
N ALA A 89 -11.65 -11.80 3.08
CA ALA A 89 -10.88 -10.55 2.98
C ALA A 89 -11.66 -9.42 3.63
N GLY A 90 -11.06 -8.67 4.55
CA GLY A 90 -11.75 -7.60 5.28
C GLY A 90 -10.94 -6.32 5.37
N CYS A 91 -11.59 -5.17 5.19
CA CYS A 91 -10.96 -3.85 5.31
C CYS A 91 -11.27 -3.20 6.66
N ALA A 92 -10.25 -2.69 7.37
CA ALA A 92 -10.40 -2.00 8.66
C ALA A 92 -11.22 -2.81 9.70
N LEU A 93 -12.43 -2.36 10.06
CA LEU A 93 -13.36 -3.11 10.91
C LEU A 93 -13.67 -4.50 10.33
N GLY A 94 -13.80 -4.63 9.01
CA GLY A 94 -13.87 -5.92 8.33
C GLY A 94 -12.66 -6.80 8.62
N GLY A 95 -11.46 -6.22 8.72
CA GLY A 95 -10.27 -6.98 9.13
C GLY A 95 -10.36 -7.48 10.59
N ALA A 96 -10.89 -6.66 11.50
CA ALA A 96 -11.15 -7.07 12.88
C ALA A 96 -12.15 -8.23 12.96
N ILE A 97 -13.19 -8.20 12.14
CA ILE A 97 -14.16 -9.30 11.98
C ILE A 97 -13.45 -10.55 11.45
N GLY A 98 -12.58 -10.41 10.45
CA GLY A 98 -11.77 -11.51 9.90
C GLY A 98 -10.90 -12.20 10.94
N VAL A 99 -10.24 -11.43 11.81
CA VAL A 99 -9.49 -11.96 12.95
C VAL A 99 -10.40 -12.76 13.89
N GLN A 100 -11.58 -12.24 14.25
CA GLN A 100 -12.51 -12.96 15.11
C GLN A 100 -13.05 -14.24 14.46
N LEU A 101 -13.34 -14.23 13.16
CA LEU A 101 -13.73 -15.43 12.42
C LEU A 101 -12.65 -16.52 12.49
N ALA A 102 -11.38 -16.15 12.26
CA ALA A 102 -10.26 -17.08 12.28
C ALA A 102 -10.01 -17.65 13.69
N LEU A 103 -10.22 -16.86 14.74
CA LEU A 103 -10.06 -17.31 16.13
C LEU A 103 -11.23 -18.18 16.60
N ARG A 104 -12.45 -17.85 16.18
CA ARG A 104 -13.69 -18.49 16.65
C ARG A 104 -14.03 -19.76 15.87
N ALA A 105 -13.81 -19.74 14.56
CA ALA A 105 -14.19 -20.81 13.66
C ALA A 105 -13.06 -21.13 12.65
N PRO A 106 -11.85 -21.47 13.13
CA PRO A 106 -10.68 -21.71 12.27
C PRO A 106 -10.94 -22.78 11.20
N GLN A 107 -11.79 -23.77 11.48
CA GLN A 107 -12.18 -24.83 10.55
C GLN A 107 -13.03 -24.34 9.36
N ARG A 108 -13.66 -23.16 9.47
CA ARG A 108 -14.52 -22.56 8.43
C ARG A 108 -13.74 -21.62 7.52
N VAL A 109 -12.71 -20.96 8.05
CA VAL A 109 -11.89 -19.99 7.31
C VAL A 109 -10.74 -20.74 6.62
N THR A 110 -10.68 -20.67 5.30
CA THR A 110 -9.65 -21.35 4.50
C THR A 110 -8.37 -20.53 4.33
N SER A 111 -8.52 -19.20 4.29
CA SER A 111 -7.45 -18.24 4.05
C SER A 111 -7.94 -16.85 4.44
N LEU A 112 -7.04 -15.97 4.87
CA LEU A 112 -7.39 -14.67 5.45
C LEU A 112 -6.62 -13.52 4.79
N ALA A 113 -7.31 -12.46 4.38
CA ALA A 113 -6.70 -11.21 3.98
C ALA A 113 -7.17 -10.05 4.89
N LEU A 114 -6.22 -9.41 5.56
CA LEU A 114 -6.44 -8.28 6.46
C LEU A 114 -5.96 -7.00 5.77
N ILE A 115 -6.89 -6.14 5.36
CA ILE A 115 -6.59 -4.94 4.56
C ILE A 115 -6.78 -3.71 5.43
N SER A 116 -5.76 -2.84 5.50
CA SER A 116 -5.78 -1.60 6.27
C SER A 116 -6.29 -1.82 7.70
N SER A 117 -5.80 -2.88 8.33
CA SER A 117 -6.25 -3.38 9.62
C SER A 117 -5.13 -3.31 10.66
N SER A 118 -5.46 -3.60 11.91
CA SER A 118 -4.54 -3.50 13.05
C SER A 118 -4.89 -4.54 14.10
N PRO A 119 -3.93 -5.02 14.93
CA PRO A 119 -4.27 -5.84 16.10
C PRO A 119 -5.04 -5.07 17.17
N ARG A 120 -5.01 -3.72 17.14
CA ARG A 120 -5.77 -2.83 18.01
C ARG A 120 -5.97 -1.45 17.36
N PHE A 121 -7.18 -0.91 17.35
CA PHE A 121 -7.46 0.35 16.65
C PHE A 121 -7.36 1.56 17.57
N ALA A 122 -6.35 2.42 17.34
CA ALA A 122 -6.16 3.68 18.07
C ALA A 122 -6.26 3.50 19.60
N THR A 123 -6.76 4.52 20.31
CA THR A 123 -7.11 4.42 21.73
C THR A 123 -8.63 4.26 21.89
N PRO A 124 -9.10 3.48 22.89
CA PRO A 124 -10.54 3.34 23.14
C PRO A 124 -11.27 4.69 23.32
N ASP A 125 -10.62 5.64 23.99
CA ASP A 125 -11.19 6.97 24.24
C ASP A 125 -11.41 7.76 22.95
N SER A 126 -10.51 7.65 21.96
CA SER A 126 -10.68 8.33 20.66
C SER A 126 -11.95 7.86 19.92
N TRP A 127 -12.24 6.57 19.95
CA TRP A 127 -13.45 6.00 19.35
C TRP A 127 -14.72 6.37 20.11
N ARG A 128 -14.66 6.36 21.44
CA ARG A 128 -15.78 6.78 22.29
C ARG A 128 -16.09 8.26 22.13
N GLN A 129 -15.06 9.11 22.01
CA GLN A 129 -15.21 10.54 21.72
C GLN A 129 -15.88 10.76 20.36
N ARG A 130 -15.50 10.01 19.32
CA ARG A 130 -16.21 10.02 18.03
C ARG A 130 -17.69 9.68 18.21
N GLY A 131 -18.00 8.66 19.02
CA GLY A 131 -19.37 8.32 19.38
C GLY A 131 -20.14 9.46 20.05
N VAL A 132 -19.52 10.22 20.95
CA VAL A 132 -20.12 11.42 21.57
C VAL A 132 -20.45 12.48 20.50
N VAL A 133 -19.52 12.77 19.60
CA VAL A 133 -19.73 13.74 18.52
C VAL A 133 -20.93 13.35 17.65
N ILE A 134 -21.05 12.06 17.32
CA ILE A 134 -22.13 11.54 16.48
C ILE A 134 -23.49 11.64 17.18
N ARG A 135 -23.57 11.36 18.48
CA ARG A 135 -24.84 11.49 19.24
C ARG A 135 -25.39 12.91 19.21
N THR A 136 -24.51 13.91 19.25
CA THR A 136 -24.90 15.32 19.27
C THR A 136 -25.12 15.91 17.88
N ASN A 137 -24.29 15.54 16.90
CA ASN A 137 -24.20 16.24 15.61
C ASN A 137 -24.59 15.36 14.40
N GLY A 138 -25.00 14.11 14.63
CA GLY A 138 -25.16 13.12 13.56
C GLY A 138 -23.83 12.76 12.90
N LEU A 139 -23.89 12.15 11.72
CA LEU A 139 -22.71 11.67 10.99
C LEU A 139 -22.06 12.73 10.11
N ASP A 140 -22.68 13.89 9.90
CA ASP A 140 -22.20 14.92 8.98
C ASP A 140 -20.76 15.40 9.25
N PRO A 141 -20.36 15.71 10.50
CA PRO A 141 -18.98 16.08 10.80
C PRO A 141 -17.99 14.96 10.51
N ILE A 142 -18.41 13.72 10.74
CA ILE A 142 -17.60 12.53 10.49
C ILE A 142 -17.44 12.33 8.99
N ALA A 143 -18.54 12.39 8.25
CA ALA A 143 -18.54 12.22 6.81
C ALA A 143 -17.66 13.24 6.10
N ARG A 144 -17.67 14.51 6.54
CA ARG A 144 -16.84 15.58 5.95
C ARG A 144 -15.34 15.38 6.13
N THR A 145 -14.91 14.82 7.26
CA THR A 145 -13.48 14.67 7.62
C THR A 145 -12.92 13.30 7.26
N THR A 146 -13.79 12.31 7.03
CA THR A 146 -13.40 10.94 6.69
C THR A 146 -12.52 10.84 5.44
N PRO A 147 -12.77 11.56 4.32
CA PRO A 147 -11.92 11.51 3.13
C PRO A 147 -10.44 11.77 3.36
N GLU A 148 -10.10 12.70 4.26
CA GLU A 148 -8.71 13.06 4.59
C GLU A 148 -7.93 11.88 5.20
N HIS A 149 -8.67 10.93 5.78
CA HIS A 149 -8.12 9.72 6.40
C HIS A 149 -8.20 8.52 5.45
N TRP A 150 -9.14 8.51 4.51
CA TRP A 150 -9.40 7.38 3.63
C TRP A 150 -8.58 7.37 2.35
N PHE A 151 -8.20 8.54 1.85
CA PHE A 151 -7.56 8.69 0.56
C PHE A 151 -6.30 9.54 0.67
N THR A 152 -5.33 9.30 -0.21
CA THR A 152 -4.23 10.26 -0.40
C THR A 152 -4.78 11.57 -0.95
N SER A 153 -4.09 12.67 -0.68
CA SER A 153 -4.43 13.97 -1.26
C SER A 153 -4.41 13.95 -2.80
N THR A 154 -3.50 13.16 -3.39
CA THR A 154 -3.40 12.99 -4.84
C THR A 154 -4.64 12.31 -5.41
N PHE A 155 -5.09 11.19 -4.82
CA PHE A 155 -6.31 10.53 -5.25
C PHE A 155 -7.54 11.40 -5.02
N ALA A 156 -7.62 12.05 -3.86
CA ALA A 156 -8.77 12.89 -3.53
C ALA A 156 -8.94 14.04 -4.53
N ALA A 157 -7.84 14.66 -4.97
CA ALA A 157 -7.85 15.68 -6.01
C ALA A 157 -8.22 15.12 -7.40
N ALA A 158 -7.75 13.91 -7.72
CA ALA A 158 -7.96 13.29 -9.03
C ALA A 158 -9.34 12.63 -9.19
N GLN A 159 -9.97 12.20 -8.11
CA GLN A 159 -11.20 11.41 -8.10
C GLN A 159 -12.29 12.01 -7.18
N PRO A 160 -12.69 13.28 -7.37
CA PRO A 160 -13.63 13.96 -6.46
C PRO A 160 -15.00 13.28 -6.42
N ALA A 161 -15.46 12.65 -7.50
CA ALA A 161 -16.72 11.92 -7.52
C ALA A 161 -16.70 10.67 -6.63
N ILE A 162 -15.57 9.95 -6.59
CA ILE A 162 -15.40 8.78 -5.71
C ILE A 162 -15.31 9.23 -4.25
N VAL A 163 -14.62 10.34 -3.99
CA VAL A 163 -14.57 10.95 -2.66
C VAL A 163 -15.96 11.33 -2.18
N GLU A 164 -16.73 12.04 -2.99
CA GLU A 164 -18.10 12.44 -2.61
C GLU A 164 -18.98 11.21 -2.39
N TRP A 165 -18.89 10.18 -3.24
CA TRP A 165 -19.58 8.92 -3.03
C TRP A 165 -19.22 8.26 -1.68
N ALA A 166 -17.94 8.27 -1.30
CA ALA A 166 -17.50 7.75 -0.01
C ALA A 166 -18.05 8.57 1.17
N VAL A 167 -18.11 9.90 1.03
CA VAL A 167 -18.76 10.79 2.01
C VAL A 167 -20.23 10.43 2.17
N GLN A 168 -20.94 10.19 1.06
CA GLN A 168 -22.37 9.84 1.10
C GLN A 168 -22.61 8.51 1.82
N MET A 169 -21.77 7.48 1.61
CA MET A 169 -21.90 6.22 2.37
C MET A 169 -21.85 6.43 3.88
N VAL A 170 -20.96 7.31 4.35
CA VAL A 170 -20.88 7.65 5.78
C VAL A 170 -22.13 8.40 6.22
N ARG A 171 -22.57 9.42 5.47
CA ARG A 171 -23.75 10.24 5.81
C ARG A 171 -25.02 9.41 5.95
N THR A 172 -25.21 8.41 5.10
CA THR A 172 -26.44 7.61 5.06
C THR A 172 -26.45 6.44 6.03
N THR A 173 -25.39 6.25 6.82
CA THR A 173 -25.36 5.19 7.84
C THR A 173 -26.24 5.56 9.04
N ASP A 174 -26.87 4.58 9.68
CA ASP A 174 -27.58 4.78 10.94
C ASP A 174 -26.61 5.23 12.05
N PRO A 175 -26.82 6.41 12.68
CA PRO A 175 -25.90 6.93 13.69
C PRO A 175 -25.71 5.99 14.89
N GLY A 176 -26.77 5.29 15.32
CA GLY A 176 -26.71 4.36 16.45
C GLY A 176 -25.83 3.16 16.17
N CYS A 177 -25.97 2.57 14.99
CA CYS A 177 -25.13 1.47 14.53
C CYS A 177 -23.68 1.91 14.31
N TYR A 178 -23.45 3.12 13.77
CA TYR A 178 -22.10 3.66 13.64
C TYR A 178 -21.42 3.83 15.01
N ILE A 179 -22.14 4.38 16.00
CA ILE A 179 -21.63 4.53 17.38
C ILE A 179 -21.30 3.16 17.98
N ALA A 180 -22.16 2.16 17.80
CA ALA A 180 -21.89 0.81 18.27
C ALA A 180 -20.64 0.20 17.61
N ALA A 181 -20.47 0.40 16.30
CA ALA A 181 -19.26 -0.03 15.61
C ALA A 181 -17.99 0.72 16.05
N CYS A 182 -18.10 1.99 16.49
CA CYS A 182 -16.99 2.66 17.18
C CYS A 182 -16.63 1.97 18.49
N GLU A 183 -17.62 1.51 19.29
CA GLU A 183 -17.32 0.74 20.51
C GLU A 183 -16.70 -0.63 20.19
N ALA A 184 -17.07 -1.24 19.06
CA ALA A 184 -16.42 -2.46 18.58
C ALA A 184 -14.94 -2.25 18.29
N LEU A 185 -14.58 -1.13 17.67
CA LEU A 185 -13.18 -0.75 17.44
C LEU A 185 -12.46 -0.35 18.75
N ALA A 186 -13.18 0.30 19.67
CA ALA A 186 -12.65 0.71 20.98
C ALA A 186 -12.27 -0.48 21.87
N SER A 187 -13.06 -1.56 21.79
CA SER A 187 -12.89 -2.77 22.60
C SER A 187 -12.03 -3.86 21.94
N PHE A 188 -11.78 -3.76 20.63
CA PHE A 188 -11.00 -4.75 19.91
C PHE A 188 -9.51 -4.68 20.26
N ASP A 189 -9.00 -5.76 20.85
CA ASP A 189 -7.58 -6.03 21.04
C ASP A 189 -7.31 -7.53 20.80
N ALA A 190 -6.57 -7.84 19.75
CA ALA A 190 -6.20 -9.20 19.38
C ALA A 190 -4.71 -9.51 19.61
N LYS A 191 -3.93 -8.60 20.21
CA LYS A 191 -2.47 -8.74 20.30
C LYS A 191 -2.03 -10.05 20.95
N ALA A 192 -2.76 -10.50 21.97
CA ALA A 192 -2.43 -11.70 22.74
C ALA A 192 -2.97 -13.00 22.12
N SER A 193 -3.63 -12.95 20.97
CA SER A 193 -4.26 -14.11 20.33
C SER A 193 -3.89 -14.30 18.86
N LEU A 194 -3.09 -13.40 18.27
CA LEU A 194 -2.68 -13.50 16.87
C LEU A 194 -1.96 -14.82 16.53
N ASP A 195 -1.20 -15.36 17.49
CA ASP A 195 -0.44 -16.61 17.36
C ASP A 195 -1.33 -17.84 17.15
N ARG A 196 -2.62 -17.73 17.50
CA ARG A 196 -3.63 -18.78 17.31
C ARG A 196 -4.24 -18.79 15.92
N ILE A 197 -3.96 -17.80 15.08
CA ILE A 197 -4.44 -17.75 13.70
C ILE A 197 -3.57 -18.69 12.85
N GLY A 198 -4.06 -19.91 12.61
CA GLY A 198 -3.31 -20.94 11.87
C GLY A 198 -3.57 -21.01 10.37
N VAL A 199 -4.33 -20.07 9.80
CA VAL A 199 -4.66 -20.04 8.37
C VAL A 199 -3.72 -19.10 7.63
N GLY A 200 -3.39 -19.43 6.38
CA GLY A 200 -2.55 -18.58 5.54
C GLY A 200 -3.10 -17.17 5.47
N THR A 201 -2.29 -16.19 5.90
CA THR A 201 -2.74 -14.81 6.07
C THR A 201 -1.95 -13.83 5.20
N LEU A 202 -2.65 -12.98 4.46
CA LEU A 202 -2.09 -11.82 3.79
C LEU A 202 -2.51 -10.56 4.55
N VAL A 203 -1.55 -9.70 4.87
CA VAL A 203 -1.79 -8.36 5.42
C VAL A 203 -1.46 -7.34 4.33
N VAL A 204 -2.43 -6.50 3.99
CA VAL A 204 -2.28 -5.42 2.99
C VAL A 204 -2.44 -4.09 3.69
N ALA A 205 -1.54 -3.14 3.46
CA ALA A 205 -1.68 -1.78 3.97
C ALA A 205 -1.33 -0.74 2.92
N GLY A 206 -2.05 0.37 2.90
CA GLY A 206 -1.65 1.55 2.14
C GLY A 206 -0.35 2.13 2.71
N ALA A 207 0.57 2.53 1.84
CA ALA A 207 1.84 3.14 2.25
C ALA A 207 1.65 4.44 3.04
N ASP A 208 0.56 5.16 2.75
CA ASP A 208 0.26 6.49 3.30
C ASP A 208 -0.85 6.43 4.38
N ASP A 209 -1.32 5.23 4.75
CA ASP A 209 -2.38 5.04 5.74
C ASP A 209 -1.96 5.66 7.10
N GLN A 210 -2.77 6.60 7.60
CA GLN A 210 -2.57 7.23 8.92
C GLN A 210 -3.54 6.69 9.98
N VAL A 211 -4.55 5.93 9.59
CA VAL A 211 -5.55 5.34 10.50
C VAL A 211 -5.04 4.02 11.07
N THR A 212 -4.49 3.18 10.20
CA THR A 212 -3.80 1.92 10.55
C THR A 212 -2.45 1.89 9.83
N PRO A 213 -1.46 2.66 10.31
CA PRO A 213 -0.20 2.83 9.59
C PRO A 213 0.52 1.51 9.30
N PRO A 214 1.44 1.47 8.32
CA PRO A 214 2.21 0.26 7.99
C PRO A 214 2.89 -0.44 9.18
N ALA A 215 3.16 0.29 10.28
CA ALA A 215 3.66 -0.29 11.53
C ALA A 215 2.65 -1.27 12.16
N GLU A 216 1.35 -0.98 12.13
CA GLU A 216 0.29 -1.87 12.62
C GLU A 216 0.16 -3.12 11.75
N ALA A 217 0.32 -2.97 10.43
CA ALA A 217 0.36 -4.11 9.51
C ALA A 217 1.56 -5.03 9.78
N ARG A 218 2.74 -4.46 10.07
CA ARG A 218 3.90 -5.24 10.52
C ARG A 218 3.64 -5.93 11.86
N ALA A 219 2.91 -5.31 12.78
CA ALA A 219 2.54 -5.91 14.04
C ALA A 219 1.60 -7.12 13.85
N LEU A 220 0.64 -7.05 12.92
CA LEU A 220 -0.16 -8.21 12.52
C LEU A 220 0.73 -9.35 12.00
N VAL A 221 1.63 -9.04 11.07
CA VAL A 221 2.53 -10.05 10.47
C VAL A 221 3.47 -10.67 11.49
N ALA A 222 3.97 -9.90 12.44
CA ALA A 222 4.83 -10.41 13.51
C ALA A 222 4.07 -11.32 14.49
N GLY A 223 2.77 -11.12 14.67
CA GLY A 223 1.95 -11.92 15.58
C GLY A 223 1.27 -13.13 14.95
N ILE A 224 1.07 -13.15 13.63
CA ILE A 224 0.37 -14.22 12.91
C ILE A 224 1.38 -15.15 12.23
N PRO A 225 1.39 -16.46 12.54
CA PRO A 225 2.25 -17.43 11.86
C PRO A 225 2.09 -17.40 10.34
N ASP A 226 3.22 -17.44 9.63
CA ASP A 226 3.29 -17.48 8.16
C ASP A 226 2.53 -16.35 7.42
N ALA A 227 2.25 -15.24 8.12
CA ALA A 227 1.62 -14.09 7.50
C ALA A 227 2.56 -13.36 6.54
N ARG A 228 2.02 -12.91 5.41
CA ARG A 228 2.73 -12.14 4.38
C ARG A 228 2.30 -10.68 4.41
N LEU A 229 3.22 -9.76 4.16
CA LEU A 229 2.94 -8.32 4.08
C LEU A 229 2.97 -7.83 2.63
N ALA A 230 1.98 -7.04 2.25
CA ALA A 230 2.01 -6.20 1.06
C ALA A 230 1.75 -4.74 1.43
N ILE A 231 2.70 -3.85 1.12
CA ILE A 231 2.50 -2.41 1.24
C ILE A 231 2.19 -1.86 -0.15
N VAL A 232 1.06 -1.19 -0.29
CA VAL A 232 0.55 -0.65 -1.56
C VAL A 232 0.93 0.83 -1.67
N PRO A 233 1.83 1.21 -2.59
CA PRO A 233 2.19 2.62 -2.81
C PRO A 233 1.00 3.45 -3.33
N GLY A 234 0.98 4.74 -2.98
CA GLY A 234 -0.06 5.66 -3.46
C GLY A 234 -1.46 5.26 -2.98
N ALA A 235 -1.54 4.68 -1.78
CA ALA A 235 -2.78 4.33 -1.12
C ALA A 235 -2.73 4.72 0.34
N SER A 236 -3.85 5.27 0.82
CA SER A 236 -4.16 5.48 2.23
C SER A 236 -5.07 4.35 2.72
N HIS A 237 -5.98 4.65 3.65
CA HIS A 237 -6.73 3.66 4.41
C HIS A 237 -7.75 2.86 3.59
N LEU A 238 -8.50 3.46 2.67
CA LEU A 238 -9.38 2.73 1.75
C LEU A 238 -8.60 2.21 0.53
N THR A 239 -7.55 1.44 0.80
CA THR A 239 -6.68 0.82 -0.21
C THR A 239 -7.45 0.09 -1.31
N PRO A 240 -8.55 -0.67 -1.03
CA PRO A 240 -9.35 -1.29 -2.09
C PRO A 240 -10.00 -0.30 -3.07
N VAL A 241 -10.35 0.90 -2.61
CA VAL A 241 -10.99 1.92 -3.44
C VAL A 241 -9.94 2.73 -4.20
N GLU A 242 -8.83 3.06 -3.54
CA GLU A 242 -7.77 3.90 -4.09
C GLU A 242 -6.88 3.16 -5.10
N GLN A 243 -6.52 1.91 -4.79
CA GLN A 243 -5.67 1.05 -5.64
C GLN A 243 -6.35 -0.29 -5.95
N PRO A 244 -7.50 -0.28 -6.66
CA PRO A 244 -8.34 -1.46 -6.85
C PRO A 244 -7.64 -2.57 -7.65
N GLY A 245 -6.82 -2.22 -8.64
CA GLY A 245 -6.05 -3.19 -9.44
C GLY A 245 -5.01 -3.93 -8.59
N ALA A 246 -4.18 -3.18 -7.86
CA ALA A 246 -3.16 -3.75 -6.99
C ALA A 246 -3.76 -4.66 -5.91
N VAL A 247 -4.86 -4.23 -5.27
CA VAL A 247 -5.56 -5.04 -4.27
C VAL A 247 -6.15 -6.30 -4.91
N THR A 248 -6.80 -6.20 -6.07
CA THR A 248 -7.34 -7.36 -6.80
C THR A 248 -6.26 -8.40 -7.08
N ASP A 249 -5.11 -7.98 -7.62
CA ASP A 249 -4.00 -8.88 -7.94
C ASP A 249 -3.46 -9.59 -6.70
N LEU A 250 -3.32 -8.86 -5.59
CA LEU A 250 -2.87 -9.41 -4.31
C LEU A 250 -3.85 -10.46 -3.77
N LEU A 251 -5.16 -10.18 -3.84
CA LEU A 251 -6.20 -11.10 -3.41
C LEU A 251 -6.22 -12.35 -4.30
N ILE A 252 -6.15 -12.20 -5.62
CA ILE A 252 -6.11 -13.32 -6.57
C ILE A 252 -4.93 -14.23 -6.23
N ARG A 253 -3.71 -13.67 -6.18
CA ARG A 253 -2.50 -14.45 -5.88
C ARG A 253 -2.62 -15.18 -4.55
N HIS A 254 -3.08 -14.49 -3.51
CA HIS A 254 -3.21 -15.09 -2.18
C HIS A 254 -4.19 -16.26 -2.17
N PHE A 255 -5.43 -16.04 -2.61
CA PHE A 255 -6.48 -17.06 -2.53
C PHE A 255 -6.32 -18.20 -3.54
N THR A 256 -5.65 -17.98 -4.67
CA THR A 256 -5.32 -19.08 -5.60
C THR A 256 -4.26 -20.00 -4.99
N THR A 257 -3.19 -19.45 -4.39
CA THR A 257 -2.14 -20.28 -3.76
C THR A 257 -2.67 -21.15 -2.62
N THR A 258 -3.43 -20.56 -1.71
CA THR A 258 -3.94 -21.28 -0.53
C THR A 258 -5.05 -22.26 -0.88
N TRP A 259 -5.85 -21.99 -1.92
CA TRP A 259 -6.83 -22.95 -2.42
C TRP A 259 -6.17 -24.19 -3.03
N GLN A 260 -5.10 -24.02 -3.81
CA GLN A 260 -4.35 -25.14 -4.38
C GLN A 260 -3.71 -26.01 -3.29
N GLU A 261 -3.15 -25.39 -2.25
CA GLU A 261 -2.58 -26.10 -1.09
C GLU A 261 -3.65 -26.84 -0.27
N SER A 262 -4.80 -26.22 -0.05
CA SER A 262 -5.93 -26.83 0.67
C SER A 262 -6.56 -28.00 -0.09
N ALA A 263 -6.53 -27.97 -1.43
CA ALA A 263 -7.03 -29.05 -2.28
C ALA A 263 -6.05 -30.24 -2.38
N ALA A 264 -4.75 -30.01 -2.16
CA ALA A 264 -3.69 -31.01 -2.34
C ALA A 264 -3.51 -31.99 -1.15
N GLY A 265 -4.09 -31.70 0.03
CA GLY A 265 -3.84 -32.48 1.25
C GLY A 265 -2.41 -32.29 1.81
N PRO A 266 -2.06 -32.90 2.96
CA PRO A 266 -0.74 -32.69 3.57
C PRO A 266 0.39 -33.18 2.64
N PRO A 267 1.53 -32.47 2.60
CA PRO A 267 2.55 -32.73 1.60
C PRO A 267 3.22 -34.10 1.82
N ALA A 268 3.25 -34.91 0.76
CA ALA A 268 4.16 -36.05 0.69
C ALA A 268 5.62 -35.55 0.64
N PRO A 269 6.60 -36.30 1.18
CA PRO A 269 8.00 -35.87 1.20
C PRO A 269 8.51 -35.63 -0.22
N ALA A 270 9.21 -34.50 -0.39
CA ALA A 270 9.61 -33.99 -1.70
C ALA A 270 10.49 -34.99 -2.47
N PRO A 271 10.16 -35.29 -3.75
CA PRO A 271 11.06 -36.05 -4.60
C PRO A 271 12.18 -35.15 -5.12
N VAL A 272 13.37 -35.74 -5.22
CA VAL A 272 14.58 -35.10 -5.78
C VAL A 272 14.33 -34.80 -7.27
N ILE A 273 14.38 -33.52 -7.65
CA ILE A 273 14.18 -33.08 -9.03
C ILE A 273 15.51 -33.12 -9.79
N THR A 274 15.57 -33.89 -10.87
CA THR A 274 16.56 -33.74 -11.94
C THR A 274 16.12 -32.68 -12.95
N PRO A 275 17.03 -31.86 -13.51
CA PRO A 275 16.65 -30.75 -14.36
C PRO A 275 16.13 -31.22 -15.73
N VAL A 276 15.00 -30.65 -16.15
CA VAL A 276 14.40 -30.82 -17.49
C VAL A 276 14.81 -29.63 -18.37
N PRO A 277 15.10 -29.82 -19.67
CA PRO A 277 15.53 -28.74 -20.56
C PRO A 277 14.38 -27.76 -20.88
N PRO A 278 14.67 -26.49 -21.19
CA PRO A 278 13.65 -25.46 -21.36
C PRO A 278 12.85 -25.66 -22.65
N GLN A 279 11.52 -25.61 -22.54
CA GLN A 279 10.63 -25.38 -23.68
C GLN A 279 10.12 -23.94 -23.65
N ALA A 280 10.10 -23.32 -24.83
CA ALA A 280 9.63 -21.95 -25.03
C ALA A 280 8.10 -21.87 -24.88
N SER A 281 7.64 -20.95 -24.03
CA SER A 281 6.22 -20.65 -23.81
C SER A 281 5.79 -19.45 -24.64
N ALA A 282 4.75 -19.63 -25.45
CA ALA A 282 4.14 -18.66 -26.35
C ALA A 282 3.23 -17.64 -25.64
N VAL A 283 3.76 -16.92 -24.63
CA VAL A 283 3.03 -15.85 -23.92
C VAL A 283 3.55 -14.45 -24.30
N ALA A 284 4.53 -14.35 -25.21
CA ALA A 284 5.21 -13.09 -25.51
C ALA A 284 4.57 -12.21 -26.62
N GLU A 285 3.53 -12.65 -27.33
CA GLU A 285 3.13 -11.96 -28.59
C GLU A 285 1.93 -10.99 -28.48
N LEU A 286 1.59 -10.49 -27.29
CA LEU A 286 0.59 -9.41 -27.16
C LEU A 286 1.04 -8.27 -26.23
N GLU A 287 2.26 -7.76 -26.40
CA GLU A 287 2.58 -6.37 -26.04
C GLU A 287 2.51 -5.52 -27.32
N SER A 288 1.64 -4.51 -27.34
CA SER A 288 1.51 -3.58 -28.47
C SER A 288 2.85 -2.89 -28.77
N ALA A 289 3.25 -2.86 -30.04
CA ALA A 289 4.44 -2.16 -30.52
C ALA A 289 4.45 -0.66 -30.13
N GLN A 290 3.28 -0.04 -29.89
CA GLN A 290 3.18 1.33 -29.36
C GLN A 290 3.57 1.43 -27.88
N ALA A 291 3.29 0.42 -27.06
CA ALA A 291 3.68 0.40 -25.65
C ALA A 291 5.18 0.06 -25.49
N ALA A 292 5.74 -0.76 -26.38
CA ALA A 292 7.18 -0.96 -26.47
C ALA A 292 7.88 0.34 -26.91
N ALA A 293 7.42 1.00 -27.98
CA ALA A 293 7.98 2.26 -28.45
C ALA A 293 7.89 3.38 -27.39
N ALA A 294 6.75 3.53 -26.70
CA ALA A 294 6.62 4.53 -25.64
C ALA A 294 7.52 4.25 -24.42
N ARG A 295 7.79 2.96 -24.10
CA ARG A 295 8.75 2.58 -23.05
C ARG A 295 10.19 2.91 -23.46
N THR A 296 10.54 2.68 -24.71
CA THR A 296 11.85 3.03 -25.28
C THR A 296 12.03 4.56 -25.30
N ASP A 297 11.04 5.31 -25.78
CA ASP A 297 11.07 6.78 -25.82
C ASP A 297 11.26 7.39 -24.41
N ALA A 298 10.58 6.85 -23.41
CA ALA A 298 10.70 7.30 -22.02
C ALA A 298 12.06 6.90 -21.40
N TYR A 299 12.62 5.75 -21.77
CA TYR A 299 13.96 5.35 -21.34
C TYR A 299 15.03 6.27 -21.96
N ASP A 300 14.97 6.56 -23.25
CA ASP A 300 15.93 7.41 -23.94
C ASP A 300 15.88 8.86 -23.44
N ALA A 301 14.67 9.40 -23.28
CA ALA A 301 14.47 10.72 -22.66
C ALA A 301 14.99 10.73 -21.22
N GLY A 302 14.74 9.65 -20.47
CA GLY A 302 15.23 9.49 -19.11
C GLY A 302 16.74 9.41 -19.03
N MET A 303 17.38 8.67 -19.93
CA MET A 303 18.83 8.54 -19.97
C MET A 303 19.51 9.86 -20.29
N LYS A 304 18.94 10.65 -21.21
CA LYS A 304 19.40 12.02 -21.47
C LYS A 304 19.32 12.89 -20.22
N VAL A 305 18.18 12.93 -19.53
CA VAL A 305 18.02 13.76 -18.33
C VAL A 305 18.88 13.25 -17.16
N ARG A 306 18.99 11.92 -17.00
CA ARG A 306 19.86 11.29 -15.99
C ARG A 306 21.31 11.74 -16.14
N ARG A 307 21.81 11.76 -17.38
CA ARG A 307 23.17 12.26 -17.70
C ARG A 307 23.30 13.75 -17.48
N GLU A 308 22.34 14.55 -17.92
CA GLU A 308 22.35 15.99 -17.70
C GLU A 308 22.32 16.37 -16.20
N VAL A 309 21.68 15.55 -15.36
CA VAL A 309 21.56 15.82 -13.93
C VAL A 309 22.71 15.20 -13.14
N LEU A 310 22.99 13.91 -13.29
CA LEU A 310 24.01 13.20 -12.51
C LEU A 310 25.42 13.28 -13.13
N GLY A 311 25.53 13.49 -14.43
CA GLY A 311 26.78 13.56 -15.18
C GLY A 311 27.14 12.23 -15.83
N ASP A 312 27.78 12.28 -17.00
CA ASP A 312 28.09 11.10 -17.81
C ASP A 312 28.91 10.06 -17.07
N ALA A 313 30.03 10.46 -16.44
CA ALA A 313 30.91 9.54 -15.73
C ALA A 313 30.22 8.73 -14.62
N HIS A 314 29.22 9.32 -13.94
CA HIS A 314 28.47 8.60 -12.91
C HIS A 314 27.48 7.60 -13.53
N VAL A 315 26.82 8.00 -14.61
CA VAL A 315 25.88 7.13 -15.32
C VAL A 315 26.62 5.97 -15.98
N ASP A 316 27.77 6.22 -16.59
CA ASP A 316 28.59 5.20 -17.23
C ASP A 316 29.08 4.18 -16.20
N HIS A 317 29.59 4.60 -15.04
CA HIS A 317 29.97 3.69 -13.97
C HIS A 317 28.78 2.85 -13.48
N ALA A 318 27.59 3.45 -13.33
CA ALA A 318 26.40 2.73 -12.90
C ALA A 318 25.93 1.69 -13.93
N THR A 319 26.13 1.95 -15.23
CA THR A 319 25.82 1.02 -16.31
C THR A 319 26.89 -0.06 -16.48
N GLU A 320 28.16 0.28 -16.33
CA GLU A 320 29.27 -0.70 -16.38
C GLU A 320 29.25 -1.65 -15.17
N GLY A 321 28.78 -1.16 -14.02
CA GLY A 321 28.59 -1.95 -12.80
C GLY A 321 27.28 -2.73 -12.75
N SER A 322 26.37 -2.58 -13.72
CA SER A 322 25.13 -3.33 -13.74
C SER A 322 25.34 -4.75 -14.25
N ASP A 323 24.69 -5.70 -13.59
CA ASP A 323 24.68 -7.11 -13.92
C ASP A 323 23.24 -7.60 -14.16
N ALA A 324 23.08 -8.88 -14.49
CA ALA A 324 21.76 -9.48 -14.70
C ALA A 324 20.81 -9.35 -13.50
N PHE A 325 21.33 -9.07 -12.30
CA PHE A 325 20.53 -8.87 -11.10
C PHE A 325 20.02 -7.42 -10.97
N THR A 326 20.79 -6.45 -11.47
CA THR A 326 20.52 -5.02 -11.30
C THR A 326 20.02 -4.32 -12.56
N ASP A 327 20.13 -4.94 -13.74
CA ASP A 327 19.77 -4.36 -15.04
C ASP A 327 18.30 -3.89 -15.10
N ASP A 328 17.35 -4.77 -14.73
CA ASP A 328 15.92 -4.43 -14.70
C ASP A 328 15.63 -3.23 -13.79
N PHE A 329 16.37 -3.11 -12.68
CA PHE A 329 16.24 -2.00 -11.75
C PHE A 329 16.83 -0.70 -12.31
N GLN A 330 18.01 -0.75 -12.95
CA GLN A 330 18.60 0.41 -13.63
C GLN A 330 17.71 0.89 -14.78
N HIS A 331 17.09 -0.04 -15.50
CA HIS A 331 16.15 0.27 -16.56
C HIS A 331 14.87 0.94 -16.02
N PHE A 332 14.31 0.39 -14.94
CA PHE A 332 13.16 0.97 -14.25
C PHE A 332 13.43 2.39 -13.73
N VAL A 333 14.54 2.59 -13.00
CA VAL A 333 14.89 3.90 -12.42
C VAL A 333 15.13 4.93 -13.52
N THR A 334 15.83 4.55 -14.59
CA THR A 334 16.07 5.42 -15.76
C THR A 334 14.77 5.93 -16.36
N ARG A 335 13.86 5.02 -16.71
CA ARG A 335 12.59 5.39 -17.32
C ARG A 335 11.73 6.22 -16.38
N TYR A 336 11.56 5.77 -15.14
CA TYR A 336 10.54 6.33 -14.28
C TYR A 336 10.99 7.61 -13.58
N ALA A 337 12.15 7.58 -12.90
CA ALA A 337 12.63 8.77 -12.23
C ALA A 337 13.03 9.83 -13.26
N TRP A 338 13.85 9.45 -14.23
CA TRP A 338 14.45 10.43 -15.14
C TRP A 338 13.56 10.74 -16.34
N GLY A 339 12.95 9.72 -16.94
CA GLY A 339 12.15 9.84 -18.15
C GLY A 339 10.72 10.34 -17.94
N GLU A 340 10.14 10.10 -16.77
CA GLU A 340 8.75 10.48 -16.49
C GLU A 340 8.62 11.60 -15.45
N VAL A 341 9.52 11.70 -14.45
CA VAL A 341 9.40 12.70 -13.38
C VAL A 341 10.29 13.92 -13.63
N TRP A 342 11.59 13.73 -13.90
CA TRP A 342 12.54 14.83 -14.10
C TRP A 342 12.41 15.54 -15.46
N THR A 343 11.78 14.91 -16.45
CA THR A 343 11.42 15.52 -17.75
C THR A 343 10.22 16.48 -17.66
N ARG A 344 9.40 16.42 -16.60
CA ARG A 344 8.18 17.23 -16.49
C ARG A 344 8.51 18.69 -16.27
N THR A 345 7.82 19.57 -17.01
CA THR A 345 8.06 21.02 -17.02
C THR A 345 7.36 21.81 -15.90
N GLY A 346 6.50 21.17 -15.09
CA GLY A 346 5.71 21.86 -14.07
C GLY A 346 6.53 22.44 -12.90
N ILE A 347 7.75 21.95 -12.68
CA ILE A 347 8.71 22.47 -11.70
C ILE A 347 10.09 22.47 -12.36
N ASP A 348 10.83 23.56 -12.25
CA ASP A 348 12.16 23.68 -12.84
C ASP A 348 13.20 22.78 -12.15
N ARG A 349 14.34 22.55 -12.83
CA ARG A 349 15.39 21.64 -12.34
C ARG A 349 16.06 22.10 -11.05
N ARG A 350 16.18 23.41 -10.81
CA ARG A 350 16.75 23.93 -9.56
C ARG A 350 15.83 23.59 -8.40
N THR A 351 14.55 23.89 -8.55
CA THR A 351 13.53 23.60 -7.53
C THR A 351 13.41 22.10 -7.26
N ARG A 352 13.52 21.24 -8.30
CA ARG A 352 13.59 19.78 -8.11
C ARG A 352 14.81 19.36 -7.29
N SER A 353 15.99 19.93 -7.57
CA SER A 353 17.19 19.67 -6.78
C SER A 353 17.02 20.08 -5.31
N VAL A 354 16.40 21.23 -5.02
CA VAL A 354 16.08 21.65 -3.63
C VAL A 354 15.23 20.58 -2.91
N ILE A 355 14.16 20.12 -3.56
CA ILE A 355 13.25 19.11 -3.01
C ILE A 355 13.99 17.78 -2.78
N THR A 356 14.79 17.34 -3.76
CA THR A 356 15.54 16.08 -3.67
C THR A 356 16.56 16.13 -2.53
N LEU A 357 17.35 17.20 -2.41
CA LEU A 357 18.30 17.35 -1.29
C LEU A 357 17.58 17.27 0.05
N THR A 358 16.47 17.99 0.20
CA THR A 358 15.66 17.98 1.43
C THR A 358 15.15 16.58 1.77
N ALA A 359 14.64 15.84 0.79
CA ALA A 359 14.13 14.49 0.99
C ALA A 359 15.23 13.49 1.39
N LEU A 360 16.41 13.59 0.77
CA LEU A 360 17.55 12.72 1.09
C LEU A 360 18.06 12.97 2.52
N VAL A 361 18.12 14.24 2.95
CA VAL A 361 18.47 14.59 4.33
C VAL A 361 17.42 14.06 5.32
N ALA A 362 16.13 14.26 5.05
CA ALA A 362 15.04 13.81 5.92
C ALA A 362 15.03 12.28 6.14
N ARG A 363 15.56 11.52 5.18
CA ARG A 363 15.62 10.05 5.21
C ARG A 363 16.99 9.49 5.61
N GLY A 364 18.00 10.34 5.79
CA GLY A 364 19.36 9.93 6.16
C GLY A 364 20.13 9.23 5.04
N HIS A 365 19.78 9.49 3.76
CA HIS A 365 20.43 8.86 2.60
C HIS A 365 21.65 9.65 2.15
N LEU A 366 22.72 9.60 2.96
CA LEU A 366 23.91 10.44 2.81
C LEU A 366 24.78 10.08 1.58
N ASP A 367 24.81 8.81 1.19
CA ASP A 367 25.56 8.38 0.00
C ASP A 367 24.94 9.00 -1.28
N GLU A 368 23.61 8.95 -1.39
CA GLU A 368 22.84 9.59 -2.47
C GLU A 368 22.92 11.12 -2.44
N LEU A 369 22.97 11.71 -1.23
CA LEU A 369 23.05 13.15 -1.04
C LEU A 369 24.29 13.75 -1.73
N GLY A 370 25.41 13.02 -1.76
CA GLY A 370 26.62 13.46 -2.43
C GLY A 370 26.41 13.67 -3.93
N PHE A 371 25.85 12.67 -4.63
CA PHE A 371 25.57 12.75 -6.07
C PHE A 371 24.56 13.86 -6.37
N HIS A 372 23.52 13.99 -5.54
CA HIS A 372 22.49 15.01 -5.74
C HIS A 372 22.95 16.43 -5.38
N THR A 373 23.97 16.60 -4.54
CA THR A 373 24.61 17.90 -4.30
C THR A 373 25.35 18.37 -5.54
N ARG A 374 26.14 17.49 -6.19
CA ARG A 374 26.79 17.76 -7.48
C ARG A 374 25.78 18.07 -8.57
N ALA A 375 24.69 17.29 -8.62
CA ALA A 375 23.59 17.53 -9.54
C ALA A 375 22.90 18.88 -9.32
N ALA A 376 22.73 19.31 -8.07
CA ALA A 376 22.14 20.61 -7.73
C ALA A 376 23.00 21.77 -8.24
N LEU A 377 24.32 21.69 -8.08
CA LEU A 377 25.27 22.65 -8.65
C LEU A 377 25.14 22.72 -10.18
N ARG A 378 25.09 21.55 -10.86
CA ARG A 378 24.92 21.46 -12.31
C ARG A 378 23.59 22.02 -12.81
N ASN A 379 22.51 21.82 -12.05
CA ASN A 379 21.20 22.42 -12.31
C ASN A 379 21.16 23.92 -11.99
N GLY A 380 22.25 24.48 -11.45
CA GLY A 380 22.51 25.90 -11.31
C GLY A 380 22.47 26.42 -9.88
N LEU A 381 22.15 25.61 -8.86
CA LEU A 381 22.18 26.09 -7.48
C LEU A 381 23.60 26.53 -7.12
N THR A 382 23.70 27.65 -6.41
CA THR A 382 24.96 28.08 -5.82
C THR A 382 25.25 27.34 -4.51
N PRO A 383 26.52 27.27 -4.08
CA PRO A 383 26.86 26.76 -2.74
C PRO A 383 26.08 27.44 -1.60
N ASP A 384 25.82 28.74 -1.72
CA ASP A 384 25.04 29.48 -0.73
C ASP A 384 23.56 29.07 -0.71
N GLU A 385 22.95 28.85 -1.88
CA GLU A 385 21.57 28.35 -1.93
C GLU A 385 21.46 26.93 -1.37
N ILE A 386 22.43 26.05 -1.64
CA ILE A 386 22.48 24.70 -1.04
C ILE A 386 22.62 24.81 0.48
N LYS A 387 23.44 25.74 1.00
CA LYS A 387 23.55 26.02 2.43
C LYS A 387 22.21 26.44 3.03
N GLU A 388 21.45 27.33 2.39
CA GLU A 388 20.13 27.74 2.88
C GLU A 388 19.14 26.57 2.94
N VAL A 389 19.17 25.66 1.95
CA VAL A 389 18.37 24.42 1.98
C VAL A 389 18.76 23.57 3.20
N LEU A 390 20.05 23.35 3.44
CA LEU A 390 20.51 22.55 4.57
C LEU A 390 20.22 23.20 5.93
N LEU A 391 20.28 24.53 6.04
CA LEU A 391 19.84 25.25 7.24
C LEU A 391 18.35 25.01 7.51
N GLN A 392 17.51 25.04 6.47
CA GLN A 392 16.08 24.72 6.59
C GLN A 392 15.88 23.28 7.11
N THR A 393 16.68 22.31 6.65
CA THR A 393 16.59 20.92 7.14
C THR A 393 16.92 20.79 8.63
N ALA A 394 17.76 21.66 9.20
CA ALA A 394 18.08 21.60 10.63
C ALA A 394 16.83 21.84 11.51
N VAL A 395 15.89 22.66 11.04
CA VAL A 395 14.64 22.99 11.74
C VAL A 395 13.66 21.81 11.71
N TYR A 396 13.50 21.17 10.54
CA TYR A 396 12.44 20.18 10.33
C TYR A 396 12.91 18.72 10.42
N CYS A 397 14.19 18.45 10.15
CA CYS A 397 14.78 17.12 10.20
C CYS A 397 15.72 16.94 11.42
N GLY A 398 16.00 18.02 12.14
CA GLY A 398 16.86 18.03 13.32
C GLY A 398 18.34 18.30 13.01
N VAL A 399 19.01 18.94 13.97
CA VAL A 399 20.42 19.35 13.86
C VAL A 399 21.38 18.19 13.53
N PRO A 400 21.25 16.96 14.08
CA PRO A 400 22.15 15.86 13.74
C PRO A 400 22.08 15.42 12.26
N ALA A 401 20.88 15.44 11.67
CA ALA A 401 20.69 15.11 10.25
C ALA A 401 21.31 16.20 9.37
N ALA A 402 21.06 17.47 9.70
CA ALA A 402 21.66 18.61 9.00
C ALA A 402 23.19 18.59 9.12
N ASN A 403 23.77 18.30 10.28
CA ASN A 403 25.22 18.22 10.46
C ASN A 403 25.86 17.21 9.50
N SER A 404 25.27 16.02 9.40
CA SER A 404 25.75 14.97 8.50
C SER A 404 25.62 15.41 7.04
N ALA A 405 24.52 16.07 6.69
CA ALA A 405 24.29 16.62 5.36
C ALA A 405 25.28 17.72 4.99
N PHE A 406 25.57 18.63 5.92
CA PHE A 406 26.57 19.70 5.76
C PHE A 406 27.96 19.13 5.49
N ALA A 407 28.35 18.08 6.21
CA ALA A 407 29.65 17.43 6.00
C ALA A 407 29.77 16.85 4.57
N VAL A 408 28.73 16.18 4.07
CA VAL A 408 28.69 15.63 2.71
C VAL A 408 28.70 16.75 1.67
N ALA A 409 27.82 17.74 1.82
CA ALA A 409 27.68 18.82 0.85
C ALA A 409 28.95 19.69 0.77
N GLN A 410 29.58 19.99 1.91
CA GLN A 410 30.83 20.76 1.94
C GLN A 410 31.97 20.04 1.23
N ARG A 411 32.07 18.71 1.40
CA ARG A 411 33.06 17.90 0.66
C ARG A 411 32.83 18.01 -0.84
N VAL A 412 31.60 17.75 -1.30
CA VAL A 412 31.25 17.79 -2.73
C VAL A 412 31.42 19.19 -3.32
N ILE A 413 30.95 20.24 -2.64
CA ILE A 413 31.13 21.62 -3.11
C ILE A 413 32.61 21.94 -3.27
N ARG A 414 33.45 21.55 -2.31
CA ARG A 414 34.90 21.77 -2.41
C ARG A 414 35.49 21.05 -3.61
N GLU A 415 35.11 19.80 -3.86
CA GLU A 415 35.54 19.04 -5.05
C GLU A 415 35.14 19.76 -6.35
N GLU A 416 33.91 20.28 -6.45
CA GLU A 416 33.39 20.88 -7.68
C GLU A 416 33.81 22.35 -7.90
N THR A 417 34.16 23.09 -6.84
CA THR A 417 34.46 24.54 -6.93
C THR A 417 35.93 24.88 -6.78
N THR A 418 36.81 23.91 -6.50
CA THR A 418 38.25 24.15 -6.43
C THR A 418 38.88 23.88 -7.81
N PRO A 419 39.67 24.79 -8.40
CA PRO A 419 40.32 24.55 -9.69
C PRO A 419 41.31 23.37 -9.59
N GLU A 420 41.21 22.40 -10.50
CA GLU A 420 42.26 21.39 -10.68
C GLU A 420 43.48 22.02 -11.35
N ASP A 421 44.63 22.00 -10.68
CA ASP A 421 45.92 22.26 -11.31
C ASP A 421 46.12 21.27 -12.45
N ARG A 422 46.21 21.79 -13.69
CA ARG A 422 46.61 21.02 -14.89
C ARG A 422 47.96 20.34 -14.65
N ARG A 423 47.94 19.10 -14.20
CA ARG A 423 49.07 18.17 -14.35
C ARG A 423 48.95 17.49 -15.69
N ASP A 424 49.42 18.19 -16.72
CA ASP A 424 49.94 17.57 -17.95
C ASP A 424 50.93 18.55 -18.59
N ALA A 425 52.14 18.57 -18.04
CA ALA A 425 53.34 19.03 -18.72
C ALA A 425 54.28 17.83 -18.86
N GLY A 426 53.87 16.91 -19.73
CA GLY A 426 54.69 15.81 -20.22
C GLY A 426 54.69 15.84 -21.74
N ALA A 427 55.44 16.77 -22.33
CA ALA A 427 55.83 16.71 -23.74
C ALA A 427 57.35 16.46 -23.82
N PRO A 428 57.83 15.65 -24.77
CA PRO A 428 59.17 15.07 -24.75
C PRO A 428 60.24 16.07 -25.21
N VAL A 429 61.45 15.84 -24.72
CA VAL A 429 62.69 16.44 -25.22
C VAL A 429 62.92 15.92 -26.64
N GLU A 430 62.80 16.79 -27.64
CA GLU A 430 63.39 16.57 -28.97
C GLU A 430 64.86 16.98 -28.94
N ALA A 431 65.71 16.06 -29.37
CA ALA A 431 67.11 16.28 -29.66
C ALA A 431 67.25 16.81 -31.08
N GLU A 432 67.96 17.92 -31.25
CA GLU A 432 68.84 18.18 -32.38
C GLU A 432 70.08 18.96 -31.92
#